data_AF-A0A822EVN4-F1
#
_entry.id   AF-A0A822EVN4-F1
#
_cell.length_a   1.000
_cell.length_b   1.000
_cell.length_c   1.000
_cell.angle_alpha   90.00
_cell.angle_beta   90.00
_cell.angle_gamma   90.00
#
_symmetry.space_group_name_H-M   'P 1'
#
loop_
_entity.id
_entity.type
_entity.pdbx_description
1 polymer ?
#
loop_
_entity_poly.entity_id
_entity_poly.type
_entity_poly.pdbx_seq_one_letter_code
_entity_poly.pdbx_strand_id
1 'polypeptide(L)'
;CAAATGQKRLLHFGLYYRQHRTDGWHRGRVCLLGDSCHATLPYVGQGANMAIEDAISLATCLEKNSFRIEPSFQDYYNQRFDRTKRIVNSARYLGLILHSQNPIIASIGRRLGPFMMKSERFMKMMEDEFYNKCPIPMKPL
;
A
#
# COMPACT_ATOMS: atom_id res chain seq x y z
N CYS A 1 2.44 24.91 7.70
CA CYS A 1 1.84 24.71 6.36
C CYS A 1 0.32 24.88 6.36
N ALA A 2 -0.46 24.18 7.19
CA ALA A 2 -1.93 24.34 7.21
C ALA A 2 -2.41 25.75 7.64
N ALA A 3 -1.73 26.38 8.60
CA ALA A 3 -2.11 27.72 9.11
C ALA A 3 -1.98 28.87 8.08
N ALA A 4 -1.20 28.69 7.01
CA ALA A 4 -1.02 29.70 5.96
C ALA A 4 -2.00 29.50 4.78
N THR A 5 -2.73 28.39 4.75
CA THR A 5 -3.68 28.07 3.69
C THR A 5 -5.04 28.65 4.02
N GLY A 6 -5.46 29.69 3.30
CA GLY A 6 -6.78 30.30 3.47
C GLY A 6 -7.92 29.28 3.39
N GLN A 7 -8.98 29.49 4.17
CA GLN A 7 -10.05 28.50 4.45
C GLN A 7 -10.68 27.88 3.20
N LYS A 8 -10.84 28.64 2.11
CA LYS A 8 -11.38 28.15 0.83
C LYS A 8 -10.48 27.12 0.12
N ARG A 9 -9.23 26.96 0.53
CA ARG A 9 -8.25 26.00 -0.02
C ARG A 9 -8.01 24.81 0.92
N LEU A 10 -8.70 24.75 2.06
CA LEU A 10 -8.65 23.59 2.94
C LEU A 10 -9.57 22.51 2.39
N LEU A 11 -8.98 21.37 2.06
CA LEU A 11 -9.71 20.20 1.58
C LEU A 11 -9.95 19.25 2.77
N HIS A 12 -11.21 18.88 2.98
CA HIS A 12 -11.57 17.83 3.91
C HIS A 12 -11.69 16.51 3.17
N PHE A 13 -10.70 15.64 3.36
CA PHE A 13 -10.73 14.27 2.86
C PHE A 13 -11.03 13.32 4.00
N GLY A 14 -12.15 12.59 3.89
CA GLY A 14 -12.46 11.50 4.80
C GLY A 14 -11.54 10.30 4.56
N LEU A 15 -11.10 9.65 5.64
CA LEU A 15 -10.33 8.42 5.56
C LEU A 15 -11.28 7.22 5.65
N TYR A 16 -11.46 6.52 4.54
CA TYR A 16 -12.32 5.35 4.46
C TYR A 16 -11.48 4.09 4.24
N TYR A 17 -11.67 3.12 5.13
CA TYR A 17 -11.08 1.80 4.94
C TYR A 17 -11.90 0.99 3.95
N ARG A 18 -11.24 0.42 2.95
CA ARG A 18 -11.81 -0.57 2.04
C ARG A 18 -11.12 -1.91 2.26
N GLN A 19 -11.90 -2.97 2.46
CA GLN A 19 -11.35 -4.31 2.57
C GLN A 19 -10.70 -4.71 1.25
N HIS A 20 -9.49 -5.27 1.34
CA HIS A 20 -8.78 -5.80 0.18
C HIS A 20 -9.50 -7.05 -0.35
N ARG A 21 -9.98 -6.98 -1.59
CA ARG A 21 -10.83 -8.01 -2.22
C ARG A 21 -10.01 -8.98 -3.05
N THR A 22 -10.34 -10.27 -2.94
CA THR A 22 -9.74 -11.38 -3.70
C THR A 22 -10.28 -11.50 -5.13
N ASP A 23 -11.38 -10.82 -5.45
CA ASP A 23 -12.07 -10.92 -6.73
C ASP A 23 -12.04 -9.60 -7.51
N GLY A 24 -12.19 -9.70 -8.83
CA GLY A 24 -12.48 -8.55 -9.69
C GLY A 24 -11.30 -7.70 -10.14
N TRP A 25 -10.06 -8.18 -10.02
CA TRP A 25 -8.88 -7.44 -10.53
C TRP A 25 -8.82 -7.38 -12.05
N HIS A 26 -9.42 -8.35 -12.76
CA HIS A 26 -9.52 -8.32 -14.20
C HIS A 26 -10.73 -9.12 -14.70
N ARG A 27 -11.21 -8.78 -15.90
CA ARG A 27 -12.26 -9.50 -16.63
C ARG A 27 -12.12 -9.25 -18.13
N GLY A 28 -11.92 -10.31 -18.90
CA GLY A 28 -11.66 -10.21 -20.34
C GLY A 28 -10.48 -9.28 -20.60
N ARG A 29 -10.70 -8.22 -21.39
CA ARG A 29 -9.65 -7.25 -21.77
C ARG A 29 -9.47 -6.07 -20.80
N VAL A 30 -10.14 -6.10 -19.65
CA VAL A 30 -10.04 -5.03 -18.63
C VAL A 30 -9.28 -5.55 -17.42
N CYS A 31 -8.27 -4.80 -16.98
CA CYS A 31 -7.51 -5.04 -15.76
C CYS A 31 -7.49 -3.77 -14.89
N LEU A 32 -7.62 -3.94 -13.58
CA LEU A 32 -7.62 -2.89 -12.56
C LEU A 32 -6.24 -2.84 -11.89
N LEU A 33 -5.85 -1.65 -11.43
CA LEU A 33 -4.63 -1.41 -10.66
C LEU A 33 -4.76 -0.22 -9.70
N GLY A 34 -3.82 -0.06 -8.78
CA GLY A 34 -3.82 1.06 -7.83
C GLY A 34 -5.05 1.04 -6.90
N ASP A 35 -5.59 2.22 -6.60
CA ASP A 35 -6.72 2.38 -5.68
C ASP A 35 -7.98 1.59 -6.08
N SER A 36 -8.15 1.30 -7.38
CA SER A 36 -9.26 0.48 -7.86
C SER A 36 -9.21 -0.96 -7.32
N CYS A 37 -8.01 -1.48 -7.09
CA CYS A 37 -7.73 -2.80 -6.50
C CYS A 37 -7.48 -2.73 -4.98
N HIS A 38 -6.70 -1.76 -4.51
CA HIS A 38 -6.12 -1.77 -3.17
C HIS A 38 -6.06 -0.39 -2.50
N ALA A 39 -7.14 0.38 -2.58
CA ALA A 39 -7.28 1.64 -1.82
C ALA A 39 -6.85 1.47 -0.35
N THR A 40 -5.88 2.27 0.08
CA THR A 40 -5.20 2.13 1.37
C THR A 40 -5.29 3.39 2.21
N LEU A 41 -5.18 3.23 3.52
CA LEU A 41 -5.05 4.36 4.43
C LEU A 41 -3.64 4.95 4.33
N PRO A 42 -3.47 6.28 4.50
CA PRO A 42 -2.20 6.95 4.24
C PRO A 42 -1.10 6.64 5.28
N TYR A 43 -1.43 5.91 6.35
CA TYR A 43 -0.55 5.74 7.52
C TYR A 43 0.79 5.05 7.23
N VAL A 44 0.87 4.22 6.18
CA VAL A 44 2.12 3.53 5.78
C VAL A 44 2.83 4.26 4.64
N GLY A 45 2.16 5.18 3.95
CA GLY A 45 2.76 5.98 2.87
C GLY A 45 3.06 5.21 1.57
N GLN A 46 2.46 4.03 1.37
CA GLN A 46 2.79 3.14 0.25
C GLN A 46 1.76 3.08 -0.89
N GLY A 47 0.64 3.80 -0.81
CA GLY A 47 -0.42 3.73 -1.82
C GLY A 47 0.06 4.05 -3.24
N ALA A 48 0.74 5.19 -3.41
CA ALA A 48 1.27 5.61 -4.71
C ALA A 48 2.37 4.66 -5.22
N ASN A 49 3.26 4.22 -4.32
CA ASN A 49 4.31 3.26 -4.66
C ASN A 49 3.72 1.95 -5.18
N MET A 50 2.69 1.41 -4.50
CA MET A 50 2.00 0.20 -4.96
C MET A 50 1.36 0.37 -6.33
N ALA A 51 0.80 1.54 -6.65
CA ALA A 51 0.20 1.80 -7.96
C ALA A 51 1.26 1.88 -9.08
N ILE A 52 2.40 2.52 -8.81
CA ILE A 52 3.56 2.51 -9.74
C ILE A 52 4.05 1.08 -9.92
N GLU A 53 4.13 0.33 -8.83
CA GLU A 53 4.59 -1.04 -8.88
C GLU A 53 3.65 -1.92 -9.73
N ASP A 54 2.35 -1.72 -9.61
CA ASP A 54 1.37 -2.44 -10.41
C ASP A 54 1.54 -2.18 -11.92
N ALA A 55 1.77 -0.92 -12.31
CA ALA A 55 1.93 -0.56 -13.71
C ALA A 55 3.11 -1.30 -14.36
N ILE A 56 4.24 -1.35 -13.65
CA ILE A 56 5.44 -2.05 -14.11
C ILE A 56 5.21 -3.56 -14.12
N SER A 57 4.66 -4.14 -13.04
CA SER A 57 4.38 -5.58 -13.00
C SER A 57 3.40 -6.02 -14.09
N LEU A 58 2.37 -5.23 -14.38
CA LEU A 58 1.43 -5.51 -15.46
C LEU A 58 2.12 -5.48 -16.82
N ALA A 59 2.94 -4.45 -17.09
CA ALA A 59 3.71 -4.35 -18.34
C ALA A 59 4.67 -5.55 -18.52
N THR A 60 5.40 -5.92 -17.46
CA THR A 60 6.30 -7.08 -17.48
C THR A 60 5.54 -8.40 -17.71
N CYS A 61 4.36 -8.58 -17.11
CA CYS A 61 3.54 -9.77 -17.31
C CYS A 61 2.95 -9.84 -18.73
N LEU A 62 2.64 -8.69 -19.34
CA LEU A 62 2.24 -8.59 -20.75
C LEU A 62 3.38 -9.02 -21.66
N GLU A 63 4.57 -8.46 -21.49
CA GLU A 63 5.75 -8.79 -22.29
C GLU A 63 6.14 -10.27 -22.15
N LYS A 64 6.24 -10.78 -20.92
CA LYS A 64 6.58 -12.18 -20.62
C LYS A 64 5.65 -13.19 -21.31
N ASN A 65 4.37 -12.88 -21.44
CA ASN A 65 3.37 -13.77 -22.00
C ASN A 65 3.05 -13.49 -23.47
N SER A 66 3.93 -12.76 -24.18
CA SER A 66 3.74 -12.36 -25.59
C SER A 66 2.40 -11.64 -25.81
N PHE A 67 2.03 -10.76 -24.88
CA PHE A 67 0.80 -9.96 -24.88
C PHE A 67 -0.51 -10.76 -24.88
N ARG A 68 -0.48 -12.03 -24.43
CA ARG A 68 -1.69 -12.82 -24.21
C ARG A 68 -2.40 -12.36 -22.93
N ILE A 69 -3.61 -11.82 -23.08
CA ILE A 69 -4.35 -11.09 -22.04
C ILE A 69 -4.57 -11.92 -20.76
N GLU A 70 -5.38 -12.99 -20.82
CA GLU A 70 -5.71 -13.81 -19.66
C GLU A 70 -4.51 -14.28 -18.83
N PRO A 71 -3.46 -14.92 -19.42
CA PRO A 71 -2.31 -15.35 -18.63
C PRO A 71 -1.52 -14.17 -18.06
N SER A 72 -1.38 -13.05 -18.78
CA SER A 72 -0.72 -11.85 -18.26
C SER A 72 -1.45 -11.25 -17.06
N PHE A 73 -2.78 -11.14 -17.13
CA PHE A 73 -3.57 -10.57 -16.05
C PHE A 73 -3.57 -11.48 -14.82
N GLN A 74 -3.62 -12.80 -15.02
CA GLN A 74 -3.53 -13.76 -13.93
C GLN A 74 -2.16 -13.75 -13.26
N ASP A 75 -1.07 -13.69 -14.03
CA ASP A 75 0.29 -13.58 -13.50
C ASP A 75 0.47 -12.27 -12.70
N TYR A 76 -0.06 -11.16 -13.21
CA TYR A 76 -0.08 -9.87 -12.52
C TYR A 76 -0.81 -9.97 -11.18
N TYR A 77 -2.03 -10.53 -11.17
CA TYR A 77 -2.80 -10.74 -9.95
C TYR A 77 -2.01 -11.57 -8.92
N ASN A 78 -1.46 -12.71 -9.34
CA ASN A 78 -0.72 -13.62 -8.46
C ASN A 78 0.51 -12.94 -7.82
N GLN A 79 1.20 -12.07 -8.56
CA GLN A 79 2.37 -11.35 -8.04
C GLN A 79 2.00 -10.21 -7.07
N ARG A 80 0.86 -9.54 -7.30
CA ARG A 80 0.53 -8.28 -6.62
C ARG A 80 -0.45 -8.42 -5.47
N PHE A 81 -1.31 -9.44 -5.49
CA PHE A 81 -2.39 -9.60 -4.52
C PHE A 81 -1.87 -9.63 -3.08
N ASP A 82 -0.95 -10.55 -2.77
CA ASP A 82 -0.47 -10.72 -1.39
C ASP A 82 0.33 -9.52 -0.89
N ARG A 83 1.14 -8.90 -1.75
CA ARG A 83 1.91 -7.70 -1.39
C ARG A 83 1.00 -6.53 -1.03
N THR A 84 0.05 -6.20 -1.90
CA THR A 84 -0.87 -5.08 -1.68
C THR A 84 -1.79 -5.34 -0.48
N LYS A 85 -2.24 -6.59 -0.28
CA LYS A 85 -3.03 -7.01 0.88
C LYS A 85 -2.28 -6.82 2.20
N ARG A 86 -1.01 -7.20 2.27
CA ARG A 86 -0.18 -6.98 3.48
C ARG A 86 -0.10 -5.50 3.83
N ILE A 87 0.21 -4.64 2.85
CA ILE A 87 0.36 -3.19 3.07
C ILE A 87 -0.96 -2.55 3.49
N VAL A 88 -2.08 -2.87 2.83
CA VAL A 88 -3.42 -2.37 3.20
C VAL A 88 -3.79 -2.77 4.63
N ASN A 89 -3.53 -4.02 5.01
CA ASN A 89 -3.79 -4.50 6.38
C ASN A 89 -2.90 -3.80 7.40
N SER A 90 -1.61 -3.65 7.13
CA SER A 90 -0.69 -2.91 8.00
C SER A 90 -1.14 -1.46 8.20
N ALA A 91 -1.59 -0.80 7.14
CA ALA A 91 -2.14 0.56 7.23
C ALA A 91 -3.41 0.62 8.09
N ARG A 92 -4.31 -0.36 7.96
CA ARG A 92 -5.48 -0.49 8.83
C ARG A 92 -5.08 -0.64 10.30
N TYR A 93 -4.18 -1.57 10.63
CA TYR A 93 -3.78 -1.82 12.02
C TYR A 93 -3.09 -0.60 12.62
N LEU A 94 -2.20 0.06 11.87
CA LEU A 94 -1.55 1.28 12.31
C LEU A 94 -2.57 2.40 12.57
N GLY A 95 -3.57 2.55 11.71
CA GLY A 95 -4.67 3.49 11.91
C GLY A 95 -5.48 3.23 13.18
N LEU A 96 -5.77 1.96 13.49
CA LEU A 96 -6.48 1.56 14.72
C LEU A 96 -5.69 1.89 15.99
N ILE A 97 -4.36 1.81 15.94
CA ILE A 97 -3.48 2.17 17.07
C ILE A 97 -3.39 3.69 17.21
N LEU A 98 -3.12 4.40 16.11
CA LEU A 98 -2.93 5.85 16.09
C LEU A 98 -4.18 6.63 16.50
N HIS A 99 -5.36 6.15 16.08
CA HIS A 99 -6.65 6.78 16.38
C HIS A 99 -7.48 5.97 17.39
N SER A 100 -6.83 5.14 18.22
CA SER A 100 -7.53 4.40 19.25
C SER A 100 -8.19 5.34 20.26
N GLN A 101 -9.49 5.14 20.50
CA GLN A 101 -10.22 5.84 21.56
C GLN A 101 -9.94 5.24 22.95
N ASN A 102 -9.32 4.06 23.01
CA ASN A 102 -8.96 3.44 24.27
C ASN A 102 -7.70 4.14 24.85
N PRO A 103 -7.79 4.76 26.04
CA PRO A 103 -6.70 5.55 26.61
C PRO A 103 -5.44 4.71 26.89
N ILE A 104 -5.59 3.42 27.18
CA ILE A 104 -4.47 2.51 27.43
C ILE A 104 -3.68 2.30 26.13
N ILE A 105 -4.37 1.91 25.05
CA ILE A 105 -3.74 1.68 23.74
C ILE A 105 -3.09 2.97 23.23
N ALA A 106 -3.78 4.11 23.34
CA ALA A 106 -3.25 5.39 22.92
C ALA A 106 -2.00 5.81 23.73
N SER A 107 -1.99 5.56 25.04
CA SER A 107 -0.83 5.83 25.90
C SER A 107 0.37 4.95 25.57
N ILE A 108 0.14 3.65 25.36
CA ILE A 108 1.17 2.70 24.92
C ILE A 108 1.73 3.13 23.57
N GLY A 109 0.87 3.43 22.58
CA GLY A 109 1.29 3.87 21.26
C GLY A 109 2.16 5.12 21.29
N ARG A 110 1.78 6.14 22.08
CA ARG A 110 2.58 7.36 22.25
C ARG A 110 3.93 7.11 22.93
N ARG A 111 3.98 6.20 23.89
CA ARG A 111 5.19 5.94 24.70
C ARG A 111 6.17 4.98 24.03
N LEU A 112 5.66 3.92 23.40
CA LEU A 112 6.47 2.90 22.72
C LEU A 112 6.73 3.22 21.25
N GLY A 113 5.88 3.99 20.59
CA GLY A 113 6.03 4.33 19.17
C GLY A 113 7.42 4.89 18.81
N PRO A 114 7.93 5.92 19.52
CA PRO A 114 9.27 6.47 19.27
C PRO A 114 10.40 5.46 19.51
N PHE A 115 10.25 4.58 20.50
CA PHE A 115 11.23 3.53 20.78
C PHE A 115 11.23 2.47 19.67
N MET A 116 10.06 2.04 19.22
CA MET A 116 9.91 1.11 18.11
C MET A 116 10.53 1.66 16.83
N MET A 117 10.31 2.94 16.52
CA MET A 117 10.93 3.60 15.36
C MET A 117 12.46 3.75 15.45
N LYS A 118 13.03 3.78 16.66
CA LYS A 118 14.49 3.79 16.87
C LYS A 118 15.11 2.39 16.85
N SER A 119 14.29 1.32 16.82
CA SER A 119 14.80 -0.03 16.76
C SER A 119 15.35 -0.36 15.37
N GLU A 120 16.63 -0.70 15.27
CA GLU A 120 17.25 -1.15 14.02
C GLU A 120 16.53 -2.35 13.41
N ARG A 121 16.06 -3.29 14.24
CA ARG A 121 15.32 -4.46 13.77
C ARG A 121 14.02 -4.07 13.09
N PHE A 122 13.30 -3.11 13.67
CA PHE A 122 12.05 -2.61 13.11
C PHE A 122 12.30 -1.84 11.80
N MET A 123 13.33 -0.98 11.78
CA MET A 123 13.72 -0.25 10.57
C MET A 123 14.14 -1.19 9.43
N LYS A 124 14.93 -2.23 9.73
CA LYS A 124 15.32 -3.24 8.75
C LYS A 124 14.12 -4.04 8.23
N MET A 125 13.17 -4.37 9.10
CA MET A 125 11.92 -5.05 8.69
C MET A 125 11.08 -4.17 7.76
N MET A 126 10.98 -2.88 8.06
CA MET A 126 10.29 -1.89 7.23
C MET A 126 10.97 -1.74 5.87
N GLU A 127 12.30 -1.62 5.86
CA GLU A 127 13.11 -1.57 4.64
C GLU A 127 12.93 -2.83 3.80
N ASP A 128 12.95 -4.00 4.43
CA ASP A 128 12.72 -5.28 3.74
C ASP A 128 11.32 -5.35 3.11
N GLU A 129 10.27 -4.93 3.82
CA GLU A 129 8.91 -4.91 3.28
C GLU A 129 8.78 -3.91 2.12
N PHE A 130 9.41 -2.74 2.22
CA PHE A 130 9.30 -1.69 1.22
C PHE A 130 10.15 -1.95 -0.03
N TYR A 131 11.42 -2.34 0.15
CA TYR A 131 12.40 -2.46 -0.92
C TYR A 131 12.63 -3.90 -1.34
N ASN A 132 13.04 -4.79 -0.42
CA ASN A 132 13.46 -6.15 -0.80
C ASN A 132 12.31 -7.04 -1.25
N LYS A 133 11.12 -6.86 -0.68
CA LYS A 133 9.90 -7.56 -1.10
C LYS A 133 9.18 -6.85 -2.25
N CYS A 134 9.75 -5.78 -2.80
CA CYS A 134 9.22 -5.17 -4.02
C CYS A 134 9.46 -6.15 -5.18
N PRO A 135 8.42 -6.59 -5.88
CA PRO A 135 8.56 -7.58 -6.97
C PRO A 135 9.18 -6.96 -8.23
N ILE A 136 9.46 -5.65 -8.22
CA ILE A 136 10.09 -4.97 -9.33
C ILE A 136 11.59 -5.02 -9.14
N PRO A 137 12.33 -5.52 -10.15
CA PRO A 137 13.78 -5.45 -10.13
C PRO A 137 14.21 -3.98 -10.21
N MET A 138 14.57 -3.41 -9.07
CA MET A 138 15.27 -2.14 -9.02
C MET A 138 16.66 -2.38 -9.59
N LYS A 139 16.96 -1.85 -10.78
CA LYS A 139 18.36 -1.77 -11.20
C LYS A 139 19.10 -0.92 -10.16
N PRO A 140 20.27 -1.35 -9.64
CA PRO A 140 21.08 -0.46 -8.84
C PRO A 140 21.39 0.80 -9.68
N LEU A 141 21.23 1.97 -9.06
CA LEU A 141 21.58 3.26 -9.65
C LEU A 141 23.08 3.31 -10.00
#